data_AF-A0A2V6F2S3-F1
#
_entry.id   AF-A0A2V6F2S3-F1
#
_cell.length_a   1.000
_cell.length_b   1.000
_cell.length_c   1.000
_cell.angle_alpha   90.00
_cell.angle_beta   90.00
_cell.angle_gamma   90.00
#
_symmetry.space_group_name_H-M   'P 1'
#
loop_
_entity.id
_entity.type
_entity.pdbx_description
1 polymer ?
#
loop_
_entity_poly.entity_id
_entity_poly.type
_entity_poly.pdbx_seq_one_letter_code
_entity_poly.pdbx_strand_id
1 'polypeptide(L)'
;MLSFPPSGKTLKLIISKWKEWTAKELGIVWQCDFFEHRLRHDESRREKADYILQNPVRKKLVARPEDWPFVYFGDGERPQFER
;
A
#
# COMPACT_ATOMS: atom_id res chain seq x y z
N MET A 1 -0.71 -5.56 2.54
CA MET A 1 0.68 -5.24 2.96
C MET A 1 1.64 -6.12 2.18
N LEU A 2 2.76 -5.56 1.73
CA LEU A 2 3.81 -6.31 1.03
C LEU A 2 4.97 -6.58 1.97
N SER A 3 5.56 -7.77 1.87
CA SER A 3 6.81 -8.13 2.52
C SER A 3 7.85 -8.43 1.45
N PHE A 4 9.09 -8.03 1.67
CA PHE A 4 10.20 -8.29 0.76
C PHE A 4 11.12 -9.34 1.37
N PRO A 5 11.54 -10.37 0.60
CA PRO A 5 12.50 -11.33 1.08
C PRO A 5 13.83 -10.64 1.38
N PRO A 6 14.63 -11.15 2.35
CA PRO A 6 15.96 -10.64 2.65
C PRO A 6 16.91 -10.96 1.50
N SER A 7 16.85 -10.13 0.45
CA SER A 7 17.55 -10.32 -0.82
C SER A 7 18.83 -9.45 -0.94
N GLY A 8 19.23 -8.80 0.16
CA GLY A 8 20.34 -7.84 0.20
C GLY A 8 20.07 -6.51 -0.52
N LYS A 9 19.02 -6.43 -1.35
CA LYS A 9 18.59 -5.20 -2.02
C LYS A 9 17.86 -4.28 -1.04
N THR A 10 18.17 -2.99 -1.10
CA THR A 10 17.49 -1.98 -0.27
C THR A 10 16.09 -1.71 -0.80
N LEU A 11 15.14 -1.38 0.09
CA LEU A 11 13.77 -1.01 -0.32
C LEU A 11 13.79 0.18 -1.29
N LYS A 12 14.71 1.13 -1.06
CA LYS A 12 14.95 2.26 -1.95
C LYS A 12 15.23 1.82 -3.39
N LEU A 13 16.09 0.83 -3.61
CA LEU A 13 16.38 0.34 -4.96
C LEU A 13 15.14 -0.27 -5.63
N ILE A 14 14.37 -1.05 -4.87
CA ILE A 14 13.16 -1.73 -5.38
C ILE A 14 12.11 -0.68 -5.80
N ILE A 15 11.81 0.28 -4.92
CA ILE A 15 10.83 1.34 -5.20
C ILE A 15 11.31 2.24 -6.35
N SER A 16 12.59 2.59 -6.40
CA SER A 16 13.15 3.37 -7.51
C SER A 16 12.96 2.67 -8.85
N LYS A 17 13.24 1.36 -8.94
CA LYS A 17 13.08 0.60 -10.17
C LYS A 17 11.62 0.43 -10.59
N TRP A 18 10.72 0.24 -9.63
CA TRP A 18 9.29 0.20 -9.90
C TRP A 18 8.74 1.55 -10.39
N LYS A 19 9.14 2.66 -9.77
CA LYS A 19 8.77 4.01 -10.23
C LYS A 19 9.35 4.33 -11.61
N GLU A 20 10.60 3.95 -11.87
CA GLU A 20 11.24 4.13 -13.17
C GLU A 20 10.48 3.41 -14.28
N TRP A 21 10.15 2.14 -14.07
CA TRP A 21 9.41 1.33 -15.03
C TRP A 21 8.01 1.89 -15.29
N THR A 22 7.23 2.16 -14.23
CA THR A 22 5.88 2.71 -14.38
C THR A 22 5.85 4.12 -14.99
N ALA A 23 6.86 4.94 -14.75
CA ALA A 23 6.97 6.24 -15.41
C ALA A 23 7.21 6.10 -16.91
N LYS A 24 8.06 5.14 -17.33
CA LYS A 24 8.39 4.90 -18.75
C LYS A 24 7.25 4.24 -19.51
N GLU A 25 6.64 3.20 -18.93
CA GLU A 25 5.62 2.40 -19.63
C GLU A 25 4.21 2.99 -19.53
N LEU A 26 3.88 3.62 -18.40
CA LEU A 26 2.51 4.10 -18.12
C LEU A 26 2.41 5.63 -18.07
N GLY A 27 3.52 6.36 -18.21
CA GLY A 27 3.54 7.82 -18.17
C GLY A 27 3.24 8.41 -16.77
N ILE A 28 3.36 7.62 -15.70
CA ILE A 28 3.02 8.07 -14.35
C ILE A 28 4.08 9.05 -13.83
N VAL A 29 3.64 10.26 -13.47
CA VAL A 29 4.48 11.26 -12.82
C VAL A 29 4.51 11.02 -11.31
N TRP A 30 5.61 10.46 -10.82
CA TRP A 30 5.78 10.17 -9.40
C TRP A 30 6.35 11.35 -8.61
N GLN A 31 5.86 11.54 -7.38
CA GLN A 31 6.55 12.37 -6.39
C GLN A 31 7.94 11.81 -6.07
N CYS A 32 8.90 12.70 -5.78
CA CYS A 32 10.20 12.33 -5.24
C CYS A 32 10.04 11.61 -3.89
N ASP A 33 10.94 10.66 -3.64
CA ASP A 33 10.96 9.82 -2.43
C ASP A 33 9.68 9.02 -2.15
N PHE A 34 9.68 8.27 -1.06
CA PHE A 34 8.55 7.46 -0.63
C PHE A 34 8.52 7.36 0.89
N PHE A 35 7.33 7.14 1.44
CA PHE A 35 7.18 6.89 2.86
C PHE A 35 7.37 5.40 3.14
N GLU A 36 8.32 5.06 4.01
CA GLU A 36 8.45 3.72 4.58
C GLU A 36 8.37 3.79 6.10
N HIS A 37 7.69 2.83 6.70
CA HIS A 37 7.64 2.65 8.14
C HIS A 37 7.93 1.20 8.48
N ARG A 38 8.95 0.96 9.32
CA ARG A 38 9.29 -0.38 9.77
C ARG A 38 8.45 -0.73 11.00
N LEU A 39 7.62 -1.77 10.88
CA LEU A 39 6.91 -2.35 12.02
C LEU A 39 7.93 -3.08 12.90
N ARG A 40 8.14 -2.61 14.14
CA ARG A 40 9.21 -3.11 15.02
C ARG A 40 8.69 -4.02 16.14
N HIS A 41 7.60 -3.68 16.84
CA HIS A 41 6.90 -4.55 17.82
C HIS A 41 5.50 -3.98 18.14
N ASP A 42 4.53 -4.86 18.44
CA ASP A 42 3.14 -4.65 18.93
C ASP A 42 2.17 -3.66 18.25
N GLU A 43 2.59 -2.81 17.31
CA GLU A 43 1.60 -2.20 16.40
C GLU A 43 0.94 -3.32 15.61
N SER A 44 -0.35 -3.56 15.87
CA SER A 44 -1.02 -4.65 15.20
C SER A 44 -1.00 -4.35 13.70
N ARG A 45 -0.50 -5.33 12.93
CA ARG A 45 -0.58 -5.31 11.46
C ARG A 45 -1.99 -4.94 10.98
N ARG A 46 -3.00 -5.27 11.80
CA ARG A 46 -4.41 -4.94 11.60
C ARG A 46 -4.67 -3.44 11.70
N GLU A 47 -4.23 -2.74 12.74
CA GLU A 47 -4.40 -1.28 12.86
C GLU A 47 -3.85 -0.51 11.65
N LYS A 48 -2.68 -0.90 11.14
CA LYS A 48 -2.11 -0.26 9.94
C LYS A 48 -2.88 -0.62 8.67
N ALA A 49 -3.39 -1.85 8.57
CA ALA A 49 -4.27 -2.24 7.47
C ALA A 49 -5.57 -1.42 7.50
N ASP A 50 -6.20 -1.30 8.67
CA ASP A 50 -7.41 -0.52 8.89
C ASP A 50 -7.16 0.97 8.58
N TYR A 51 -6.00 1.50 8.98
CA TYR A 51 -5.59 2.85 8.61
C TYR A 51 -5.56 3.04 7.08
N ILE A 52 -4.94 2.12 6.35
CA ILE A 52 -4.86 2.17 4.88
C ILE A 52 -6.26 2.09 4.25
N LEU A 53 -7.11 1.17 4.72
CA LEU A 53 -8.48 1.00 4.21
C LEU A 53 -9.37 2.22 4.47
N GLN A 54 -9.11 2.96 5.55
CA GLN A 54 -9.85 4.17 5.90
C GLN A 54 -9.38 5.43 5.13
N ASN A 55 -8.23 5.40 4.46
CA ASN A 55 -7.70 6.58 3.75
C ASN A 55 -8.62 7.13 2.65
N PRO A 56 -9.28 6.31 1.81
CA PRO A 56 -10.25 6.79 0.83
C PRO A 56 -11.39 7.59 1.46
N VAL A 57 -11.90 7.17 2.63
CA VAL A 57 -12.92 7.90 3.39
C VAL A 57 -12.37 9.21 3.94
N ARG A 58 -11.18 9.19 4.55
CA ARG A 58 -10.50 10.41 5.05
C ARG A 58 -10.23 11.44 3.95
N LYS A 59 -9.98 10.97 2.73
CA LYS A 59 -9.80 11.81 1.53
C LYS A 59 -11.12 12.13 0.80
N LYS A 60 -12.27 11.71 1.34
CA LYS A 60 -13.60 11.94 0.80
C LYS A 60 -13.80 11.39 -0.62
N LEU A 61 -13.10 10.31 -0.96
CA LEU A 61 -13.23 9.64 -2.25
C LEU A 61 -14.41 8.66 -2.27
N VAL A 62 -14.75 8.11 -1.11
CA VAL A 62 -15.88 7.20 -0.88
C VAL A 62 -16.51 7.46 0.48
N ALA A 63 -17.77 7.05 0.66
CA ALA A 63 -18.48 7.18 1.93
C ALA A 63 -18.04 6.11 2.93
N ARG A 64 -17.75 4.89 2.45
CA ARG A 64 -17.35 3.76 3.28
C ARG A 64 -16.08 3.10 2.72
N PRO A 65 -15.22 2.51 3.57
CA PRO A 65 -14.01 1.80 3.11
C PRO A 65 -14.31 0.71 2.08
N GLU A 66 -15.43 0.00 2.28
CA GLU A 66 -15.92 -1.08 1.41
C GLU A 66 -16.16 -0.67 -0.05
N ASP A 67 -16.50 0.60 -0.25
CA ASP A 67 -16.84 1.13 -1.58
C ASP A 67 -15.59 1.39 -2.41
N TRP A 68 -14.38 1.35 -1.82
CA TRP A 68 -13.14 1.60 -2.54
C TRP A 68 -12.74 0.40 -3.41
N PRO A 69 -12.71 0.53 -4.75
CA PRO A 69 -12.46 -0.62 -5.63
C PRO A 69 -10.98 -0.98 -5.74
N PHE A 70 -10.07 -0.06 -5.41
CA PHE A 70 -8.63 -0.20 -5.62
C PHE A 70 -7.94 -0.73 -4.35
N VAL A 71 -8.25 -1.98 -4.02
CA VAL A 71 -7.66 -2.72 -2.89
C VAL A 71 -7.02 -4.01 -3.39
N TYR A 72 -5.91 -4.41 -2.78
CA TYR A 72 -5.20 -5.64 -3.11
C TYR A 72 -5.02 -6.52 -1.87
N PHE A 73 -5.47 -7.76 -1.97
CA PHE A 73 -5.29 -8.82 -0.99
C PHE A 73 -4.53 -9.98 -1.62
N GLY A 74 -3.68 -10.64 -0.84
CA GLY A 74 -2.77 -11.66 -1.36
C GLY A 74 -3.46 -12.94 -1.84
N ASP A 75 -4.67 -13.19 -1.34
CA ASP A 75 -5.59 -14.26 -1.76
C ASP A 75 -6.51 -13.83 -2.92
N GLY A 76 -6.50 -12.55 -3.29
CA GLY A 76 -7.38 -12.00 -4.33
C GLY A 76 -8.83 -11.75 -3.87
N GLU A 77 -9.17 -12.08 -2.64
CA GLU A 77 -10.52 -11.89 -2.10
C GLU A 77 -10.61 -10.59 -1.31
N ARG A 78 -11.74 -9.89 -1.42
CA ARG A 78 -12.01 -8.73 -0.56
C ARG A 78 -12.30 -9.24 0.85
N PRO A 79 -11.75 -8.60 1.90
CA PRO A 79 -12.05 -8.97 3.26
C PRO A 79 -13.53 -8.74 3.50
N GLN A 80 -14.12 -9.63 4.29
CA GLN A 80 -15.44 -9.37 4.83
C GLN A 80 -15.28 -8.24 5.84
N PHE A 81 -15.91 -7.11 5.55
CA PHE A 81 -16.00 -6.00 6.48
C PHE A 81 -17.03 -6.40 7.53
N GLU A 82 -16.57 -7.10 8.58
CA GLU A 82 -17.40 -7.35 9.76
C GLU A 82 -17.81 -6.00 10.36
N ARG A 83 -19.10 -5.92 10.67
CA ARG A 83 -19.78 -4.69 11.10
C ARG A 83 -19.74 -4.53 12.62
#